data_AF-A0A328E7J2-F1
#
_entry.id   AF-A0A328E7J2-F1
#
_cell.length_a   1.000
_cell.length_b   1.000
_cell.length_c   1.000
_cell.angle_alpha   90.00
_cell.angle_beta   90.00
_cell.angle_gamma   90.00
#
_symmetry.space_group_name_H-M   'P 1'
#
loop_
_entity.id
_entity.type
_entity.pdbx_description
1 polymer ?
#
loop_
_entity_poly.entity_id
_entity_poly.type
_entity_poly.pdbx_seq_one_letter_code
_entity_poly.pdbx_strand_id
1 'polypeptide(L)'
;MSRLLLYSKGNDGGHLSLYLGVAAPSTLPIHWRIPTKFSLALVNQIDPKKTIKKAEVYVPDPSPCVPNTSHAPPDQVMDSSVGLDPVEFVYARVQSVLKSLPKKPSSSLVVSDAICSLELPLSKDRAASAKEIFDKLILYPLDDLADPKHENAMSKALSILNNNLSLFSNGEAKEIAALKATFPHMMLEWRESAKVKGGSDHLWTAFEKTKSLLEDLLKTEDGIRAKLDDPSKKEMDLKAQMEAIECDRRHLREERGEVSKLTRKVCSLAEEQGRKIEGKEAEVETAKKKVEDLKSQWDATKRRLSLRKNVGSTQ
;
A
#
# COMPACT_ATOMS: atom_id res chain seq x y z
N MET A 1 -31.85 9.09 1.88
CA MET A 1 -31.76 7.70 2.37
C MET A 1 -31.38 6.81 1.19
N SER A 2 -30.18 6.24 1.18
CA SER A 2 -29.71 5.37 0.11
C SER A 2 -30.12 3.93 0.42
N ARG A 3 -30.66 3.20 -0.56
CA ARG A 3 -31.09 1.80 -0.37
C ARG A 3 -30.30 0.89 -1.30
N LEU A 4 -29.81 -0.22 -0.78
CA LEU A 4 -29.10 -1.22 -1.56
C LEU A 4 -30.12 -2.24 -2.10
N LEU A 5 -30.16 -2.44 -3.41
CA LEU A 5 -31.08 -3.35 -4.08
C LEU A 5 -30.28 -4.50 -4.69
N LEU A 6 -30.66 -5.73 -4.34
CA LEU A 6 -30.05 -6.95 -4.84
C LEU A 6 -30.97 -7.62 -5.85
N TYR A 7 -30.46 -7.89 -7.05
CA TYR A 7 -31.21 -8.59 -8.09
C TYR A 7 -30.50 -9.90 -8.41
N SER A 8 -31.14 -11.01 -8.05
CA SER A 8 -30.64 -12.39 -8.23
C SER A 8 -30.47 -12.80 -9.70
N LYS A 9 -31.10 -12.06 -10.61
CA LYS A 9 -31.04 -12.26 -12.04
C LYS A 9 -30.64 -10.92 -12.66
N GLY A 10 -29.33 -10.70 -12.82
CA GLY A 10 -28.83 -9.50 -13.51
C GLY A 10 -29.40 -9.35 -14.92
N ASN A 11 -29.25 -8.16 -15.50
CA ASN A 11 -29.56 -7.93 -16.92
C ASN A 11 -28.56 -8.78 -17.73
N ASP A 12 -29.04 -9.79 -18.45
CA ASP A 12 -28.27 -10.73 -19.29
C ASP A 12 -27.72 -12.02 -18.63
N GLY A 13 -28.35 -12.52 -17.56
CA GLY A 13 -28.56 -13.98 -17.43
C GLY A 13 -27.44 -14.87 -16.85
N GLY A 14 -26.58 -14.35 -15.97
CA GLY A 14 -25.62 -15.23 -15.25
C GLY A 14 -24.95 -14.68 -13.99
N HIS A 15 -25.25 -13.44 -13.60
CA HIS A 15 -24.52 -12.77 -12.52
C HIS A 15 -25.47 -12.10 -11.51
N LEU A 16 -25.08 -12.11 -10.25
CA LEU A 16 -25.72 -11.37 -9.17
C LEU A 16 -25.40 -9.87 -9.33
N SER A 17 -26.43 -9.03 -9.46
CA SER A 17 -26.24 -7.58 -9.64
C SER A 17 -26.70 -6.81 -8.40
N LEU A 18 -25.91 -5.81 -8.01
CA LEU A 18 -26.15 -4.95 -6.86
C LEU A 18 -26.28 -3.50 -7.33
N TYR A 19 -27.39 -2.84 -7.00
CA TYR A 19 -27.63 -1.44 -7.37
C TYR A 19 -27.81 -0.60 -6.12
N LEU A 20 -27.18 0.59 -6.11
CA LEU A 20 -27.39 1.59 -5.08
C LEU A 20 -28.51 2.53 -5.52
N GLY A 21 -29.68 2.39 -4.92
CA GLY A 21 -30.81 3.29 -5.14
C GLY A 21 -30.56 4.64 -4.47
N VAL A 22 -30.51 5.69 -5.29
CA VAL A 22 -30.41 7.08 -4.85
C VAL A 22 -31.79 7.73 -4.90
N ALA A 23 -32.13 8.53 -3.88
CA ALA A 23 -33.41 9.22 -3.82
C ALA A 23 -33.48 10.36 -4.87
N ALA A 24 -34.62 10.46 -5.56
CA ALA A 24 -34.96 11.51 -6.53
C ALA A 24 -33.97 11.67 -7.72
N PRO A 25 -33.72 10.60 -8.52
CA PRO A 25 -32.78 10.64 -9.65
C PRO A 25 -33.12 11.70 -10.71
N SER A 26 -34.40 12.05 -10.86
CA SER A 26 -34.88 13.11 -11.76
C SER A 26 -34.55 14.53 -11.30
N THR A 27 -34.12 14.70 -10.05
CA THR A 27 -33.73 16.02 -9.48
C THR A 27 -32.22 16.23 -9.48
N LEU A 28 -31.45 15.23 -9.91
CA LEU A 28 -30.00 15.28 -9.89
C LEU A 28 -29.47 15.94 -11.17
N PRO A 29 -28.42 16.78 -11.06
CA PRO A 29 -27.79 17.39 -12.22
C PRO A 29 -27.34 16.33 -13.23
N ILE A 30 -27.45 16.66 -14.51
CA ILE A 30 -26.86 15.86 -15.58
C ILE A 30 -25.35 15.77 -15.29
N HIS A 31 -24.81 14.54 -15.23
CA HIS A 31 -23.44 14.17 -14.83
C HIS A 31 -23.14 14.07 -13.32
N TRP A 32 -24.14 14.03 -12.46
CA TRP A 32 -23.91 13.81 -11.02
C TRP A 32 -23.31 12.42 -10.72
N ARG A 33 -22.22 12.41 -9.95
CA ARG A 33 -21.54 11.21 -9.45
C ARG A 33 -21.23 11.40 -7.97
N ILE A 34 -21.34 10.33 -7.18
CA ILE A 34 -20.89 10.32 -5.78
C ILE A 34 -19.61 9.49 -5.69
N PRO A 35 -18.45 10.10 -5.33
CA PRO A 35 -17.30 9.33 -4.93
C PRO A 35 -17.62 8.60 -3.62
N THR A 36 -17.67 7.27 -3.67
CA THR A 36 -17.99 6.45 -2.50
C THR A 36 -17.00 5.30 -2.40
N LYS A 37 -16.62 4.98 -1.16
CA LYS A 37 -15.86 3.78 -0.84
C LYS A 37 -16.83 2.73 -0.32
N PHE A 38 -16.85 1.56 -0.94
CA PHE A 38 -17.64 0.44 -0.46
C PHE A 38 -16.81 -0.85 -0.45
N SER A 39 -17.12 -1.72 0.51
CA SER A 39 -16.57 -3.08 0.59
C SER A 39 -17.70 -4.09 0.46
N LEU A 40 -17.51 -5.14 -0.33
CA LEU A 40 -18.49 -6.21 -0.48
C LEU A 40 -17.91 -7.52 0.05
N ALA A 41 -18.64 -8.19 0.92
CA ALA A 41 -18.29 -9.52 1.41
C ALA A 41 -19.45 -10.49 1.17
N LEU A 42 -19.16 -11.58 0.45
CA LEU A 42 -20.06 -12.73 0.33
C LEU A 42 -19.70 -13.72 1.44
N VAL A 43 -20.48 -13.68 2.52
CA VAL A 43 -20.26 -14.51 3.71
C VAL A 43 -20.83 -15.90 3.48
N ASN A 44 -19.97 -16.92 3.59
CA ASN A 44 -20.41 -18.31 3.58
C ASN A 44 -20.77 -18.72 5.01
N GLN A 45 -22.05 -18.95 5.27
CA GLN A 45 -22.57 -19.27 6.60
C GLN A 45 -22.27 -20.72 7.07
N ILE A 46 -21.82 -21.60 6.16
CA ILE A 46 -21.53 -23.01 6.46
C ILE A 46 -20.03 -23.20 6.71
N ASP A 47 -19.20 -22.56 5.88
CA ASP A 47 -17.75 -22.59 6.01
C ASP A 47 -17.17 -21.16 5.97
N PRO A 48 -16.89 -20.56 7.15
CA PRO A 48 -16.37 -19.21 7.24
C PRO A 48 -15.07 -18.99 6.45
N LYS A 49 -14.26 -20.04 6.25
CA LYS A 49 -12.98 -19.97 5.51
C LYS A 49 -13.17 -19.76 4.01
N LYS A 50 -14.37 -20.01 3.48
CA LYS A 50 -14.74 -19.80 2.07
C LYS A 50 -15.45 -18.46 1.83
N THR A 51 -15.46 -17.56 2.82
CA THR A 51 -16.00 -16.20 2.67
C THR A 51 -15.14 -15.41 1.68
N ILE A 52 -15.79 -14.86 0.65
CA ILE A 52 -15.12 -14.06 -0.37
C ILE A 52 -15.31 -12.60 0.01
N LYS A 53 -14.20 -11.89 0.25
CA LYS A 53 -14.20 -10.44 0.49
C LYS A 53 -13.56 -9.76 -0.72
N LYS A 54 -14.27 -8.81 -1.32
CA LYS A 54 -13.71 -7.91 -2.32
C LYS A 54 -13.56 -6.54 -1.68
N ALA A 55 -12.30 -6.17 -1.39
CA ALA A 55 -11.96 -4.91 -0.76
C ALA A 55 -11.75 -3.81 -1.82
N GLU A 56 -12.18 -2.60 -1.46
CA GLU A 56 -12.00 -1.30 -2.12
C GLU A 56 -12.00 -1.29 -3.66
N VAL A 57 -13.16 -0.93 -4.24
CA VAL A 57 -13.22 -0.43 -5.60
C VAL A 57 -13.32 1.09 -5.53
N TYR A 58 -12.20 1.78 -5.74
CA TYR A 58 -12.22 3.20 -6.10
C TYR A 58 -12.56 3.30 -7.59
N VAL A 59 -13.57 4.10 -7.93
CA VAL A 59 -13.87 4.42 -9.33
C VAL A 59 -13.36 5.84 -9.58
N PRO A 60 -12.17 6.02 -10.17
CA PRO A 60 -11.69 7.34 -10.56
C PRO A 60 -12.51 7.88 -11.73
N ASP A 61 -12.57 9.21 -11.81
CA ASP A 61 -13.18 9.93 -12.93
C ASP A 61 -12.33 9.74 -14.21
N PRO A 62 -12.88 9.24 -15.34
CA PRO A 62 -12.16 9.28 -16.60
C PRO A 62 -12.05 10.73 -17.07
N SER A 63 -10.84 11.28 -16.97
CA SER A 63 -10.54 12.63 -17.45
C SER A 63 -10.84 12.77 -18.95
N PRO A 64 -11.47 13.86 -19.40
CA PRO A 64 -11.57 14.17 -20.82
C PRO A 64 -10.25 14.74 -21.33
N CYS A 65 -9.83 14.32 -22.52
CA CYS A 65 -8.68 14.86 -23.22
C CYS A 65 -8.85 16.35 -23.59
N VAL A 66 -7.70 17.06 -23.69
CA VAL A 66 -7.34 18.36 -24.35
C VAL A 66 -7.64 19.71 -23.64
N PRO A 67 -6.94 20.83 -23.99
CA PRO A 67 -5.50 21.12 -23.81
C PRO A 67 -5.21 22.52 -23.17
N ASN A 68 -3.97 22.72 -22.67
CA ASN A 68 -3.27 23.95 -22.20
C ASN A 68 -3.98 25.33 -22.24
N THR A 69 -3.88 26.12 -21.15
CA THR A 69 -3.26 27.49 -21.13
C THR A 69 -3.03 28.01 -19.68
N SER A 70 -1.81 28.50 -19.45
CA SER A 70 -1.22 29.38 -18.42
C SER A 70 -2.12 30.11 -17.38
N HIS A 71 -1.79 30.03 -16.08
CA HIS A 71 -1.05 31.07 -15.31
C HIS A 71 -1.01 30.81 -13.77
N ALA A 72 0.22 30.71 -13.24
CA ALA A 72 0.77 31.05 -11.91
C ALA A 72 0.30 30.41 -10.56
N PRO A 73 1.20 30.27 -9.54
CA PRO A 73 1.02 29.46 -8.32
C PRO A 73 1.14 30.32 -7.01
N PRO A 74 1.37 29.73 -5.81
CA PRO A 74 0.48 28.88 -5.02
C PRO A 74 0.27 29.44 -3.60
N ASP A 75 -0.89 29.22 -2.99
CA ASP A 75 -0.99 29.25 -1.53
C ASP A 75 -1.25 27.85 -0.97
N GLN A 76 -0.43 27.55 0.02
CA GLN A 76 -0.22 26.26 0.63
C GLN A 76 -1.40 25.89 1.52
N VAL A 77 -1.99 24.72 1.29
CA VAL A 77 -2.41 23.85 2.39
C VAL A 77 -2.01 22.43 2.00
N MET A 78 -0.89 22.00 2.58
CA MET A 78 -0.49 20.60 2.64
C MET A 78 -1.55 19.82 3.40
N ASP A 79 -2.39 19.10 2.68
CA ASP A 79 -3.03 17.89 3.21
C ASP A 79 -2.64 16.71 2.32
N SER A 80 -1.38 16.29 2.46
CA SER A 80 -0.86 15.08 1.84
C SER A 80 -1.24 13.86 2.68
N SER A 81 -2.53 13.63 2.88
CA SER A 81 -3.04 12.30 3.24
C SER A 81 -3.48 11.60 1.96
N VAL A 82 -2.52 11.40 1.06
CA VAL A 82 -2.66 10.45 -0.04
C VAL A 82 -2.69 9.08 0.62
N GLY A 83 -3.77 8.32 0.39
CA GLY A 83 -4.03 7.04 1.02
C GLY A 83 -2.84 6.09 0.92
N LEU A 84 -2.06 6.02 2.00
CA LEU A 84 -1.03 5.01 2.14
C LEU A 84 -1.75 3.68 2.35
N ASP A 85 -1.27 2.66 1.65
CA ASP A 85 -1.56 1.26 1.96
C ASP A 85 -1.42 1.05 3.49
N PRO A 86 -2.41 0.44 4.17
CA PRO A 86 -2.37 0.25 5.62
C PRO A 86 -1.06 -0.32 6.15
N VAL A 87 -0.36 -1.14 5.35
CA VAL A 87 0.94 -1.72 5.70
C VAL A 87 2.05 -0.66 5.67
N GLU A 88 2.08 0.17 4.63
CA GLU A 88 3.08 1.22 4.46
C GLU A 88 2.96 2.32 5.52
N PHE A 89 1.73 2.63 5.94
CA PHE A 89 1.47 3.54 7.05
C PHE A 89 2.05 3.01 8.38
N VAL A 90 1.85 1.72 8.66
CA VAL A 90 2.38 1.09 9.87
C VAL A 90 3.91 1.10 9.84
N TYR A 91 4.53 0.77 8.72
CA TYR A 91 5.98 0.80 8.55
C TYR A 91 6.56 2.20 8.81
N ALA A 92 5.99 3.24 8.18
CA ALA A 92 6.42 4.63 8.37
C ALA A 92 6.29 5.09 9.83
N ARG A 93 5.19 4.68 10.50
CA ARG A 93 4.98 4.98 11.92
C ARG A 93 6.03 4.32 12.80
N VAL A 94 6.36 3.05 12.55
CA VAL A 94 7.40 2.32 13.29
C VAL A 94 8.76 3.00 13.15
N GLN A 95 9.14 3.40 11.93
CA GLN A 95 10.38 4.14 11.70
C GLN A 95 10.42 5.48 12.47
N SER A 96 9.31 6.21 12.48
CA SER A 96 9.21 7.48 13.21
C SER A 96 9.38 7.27 14.72
N VAL A 97 8.72 6.24 15.28
CA VAL A 97 8.82 5.91 16.71
C VAL A 97 10.26 5.54 17.07
N LEU A 98 10.92 4.71 16.23
CA LEU A 98 12.32 4.32 16.43
C LEU A 98 13.28 5.52 16.46
N LYS A 99 13.01 6.56 15.68
CA LYS A 99 13.82 7.78 15.65
C LYS A 99 13.59 8.70 16.85
N SER A 100 12.40 8.66 17.48
CA SER A 100 12.02 9.58 18.56
C SER A 100 12.23 9.03 19.97
N LEU A 101 12.78 7.82 20.15
CA LEU A 101 12.89 7.20 21.47
C LEU A 101 13.91 7.92 22.38
N PRO A 102 13.62 8.00 23.70
CA PRO A 102 14.54 8.60 24.67
C PRO A 102 15.85 7.79 24.79
N LYS A 103 16.96 8.52 25.02
CA LYS A 103 18.26 7.94 25.37
C LYS A 103 18.38 7.83 26.89
N LYS A 104 19.02 6.77 27.39
CA LYS A 104 19.19 6.55 28.84
C LYS A 104 19.87 7.78 29.48
N PRO A 105 19.33 8.34 30.57
CA PRO A 105 20.02 9.39 31.31
C PRO A 105 21.29 8.79 31.93
N SER A 106 22.46 9.23 31.48
CA SER A 106 23.74 8.85 32.08
C SER A 106 23.91 9.61 33.39
N SER A 107 23.88 8.92 34.52
CA SER A 107 24.28 9.46 35.81
C SER A 107 25.77 9.15 36.00
N SER A 108 26.63 10.17 35.88
CA SER A 108 28.05 10.03 36.12
C SER A 108 28.55 11.31 36.78
N LEU A 109 28.66 11.29 38.11
CA LEU A 109 29.53 12.18 38.85
C LEU A 109 29.99 11.43 40.10
N VAL A 110 31.19 10.86 40.00
CA VAL A 110 31.84 10.16 41.10
C VAL A 110 32.43 11.24 42.02
N VAL A 111 31.83 11.45 43.19
CA VAL A 111 32.44 12.24 44.26
C VAL A 111 33.12 11.26 45.22
N SER A 112 34.42 11.44 45.43
CA SER A 112 35.29 10.48 46.09
C SER A 112 34.94 10.24 47.57
N ASP A 113 35.05 8.97 47.99
CA ASP A 113 34.87 8.38 49.34
C ASP A 113 35.73 8.97 50.49
N ALA A 114 36.37 10.13 50.30
CA ALA A 114 37.42 10.61 51.19
C ALA A 114 36.95 11.26 52.51
N ILE A 115 35.66 11.23 52.87
CA ILE A 115 35.14 11.94 54.06
C ILE A 115 34.31 11.02 54.96
N CYS A 116 34.74 9.77 55.16
CA CYS A 116 34.06 8.81 56.04
C CYS A 116 34.32 9.03 57.56
N SER A 117 34.72 10.21 58.01
CA SER A 117 34.92 10.48 59.45
C SER A 117 34.53 11.90 59.81
N LEU A 118 33.27 12.26 59.60
CA LEU A 118 32.69 13.52 60.04
C LEU A 118 32.23 13.43 61.51
N GLU A 119 33.15 13.10 62.42
CA GLU A 119 32.91 13.35 63.84
C GLU A 119 33.27 14.79 64.15
N LEU A 120 32.31 15.52 64.73
CA LEU A 120 32.47 16.91 65.14
C LEU A 120 33.63 17.00 66.15
N PRO A 121 34.74 17.71 65.86
CA PRO A 121 35.84 17.81 66.81
C PRO A 121 35.37 18.47 68.11
N LEU A 122 35.79 17.92 69.25
CA LEU A 122 35.54 18.46 70.58
C LEU A 122 36.47 19.67 70.87
N SER A 123 36.58 20.62 69.93
CA SER A 123 37.52 21.75 69.98
C SER A 123 36.80 23.12 70.02
N LYS A 124 37.58 24.19 70.27
CA LYS A 124 37.14 25.50 70.77
C LYS A 124 36.22 26.33 69.85
N ASP A 125 35.98 25.92 68.61
CA ASP A 125 35.01 26.60 67.72
C ASP A 125 34.09 25.61 66.98
N ARG A 126 33.11 25.12 67.75
CA ARG A 126 32.10 24.16 67.29
C ARG A 126 31.28 24.67 66.09
N ALA A 127 31.10 25.98 65.97
CA ALA A 127 30.29 26.57 64.91
C ALA A 127 31.08 26.68 63.60
N ALA A 128 32.38 27.02 63.65
CA ALA A 128 33.25 26.99 62.47
C ALA A 128 33.36 25.58 61.87
N SER A 129 33.53 24.55 62.71
CA SER A 129 33.56 23.15 62.22
C SER A 129 32.22 22.71 61.63
N ALA A 130 31.09 23.12 62.21
CA ALA A 130 29.77 22.84 61.66
C ALA A 130 29.56 23.51 60.29
N LYS A 131 30.12 24.72 60.10
CA LYS A 131 30.07 25.43 58.82
C LYS A 131 30.85 24.70 57.74
N GLU A 132 32.07 24.26 58.03
CA GLU A 132 32.89 23.49 57.08
C GLU A 132 32.21 22.19 56.66
N ILE A 133 31.54 21.51 57.60
CA ILE A 133 30.75 20.31 57.34
C ILE A 133 29.57 20.62 56.40
N PHE A 134 28.83 21.69 56.68
CA PHE A 134 27.72 22.13 55.84
C PHE A 134 28.19 22.45 54.41
N ASP A 135 29.27 23.23 54.28
CA ASP A 135 29.83 23.65 52.99
C ASP A 135 30.32 22.46 52.14
N LYS A 136 30.73 21.36 52.77
CA LYS A 136 31.09 20.11 52.07
C LYS A 136 29.86 19.30 51.66
N LEU A 137 28.89 19.15 52.56
CA LEU A 137 27.72 18.30 52.33
C LEU A 137 26.74 18.90 51.31
N ILE A 138 26.66 20.23 51.21
CA ILE A 138 25.77 20.88 50.23
C ILE A 138 26.19 20.60 48.77
N LEU A 139 27.43 20.16 48.55
CA LEU A 139 27.97 19.81 47.24
C LEU A 139 27.69 18.36 46.84
N TYR A 140 27.15 17.53 47.74
CA TYR A 140 26.93 16.11 47.46
C TYR A 140 25.75 15.92 46.48
N PRO A 141 25.83 14.94 45.56
CA PRO A 141 24.67 14.45 44.84
C PRO A 141 23.57 14.05 45.82
N LEU A 142 22.30 14.24 45.44
CA LEU A 142 21.17 13.94 46.31
C LEU A 142 21.13 12.47 46.74
N ASP A 143 21.57 11.55 45.87
CA ASP A 143 21.70 10.12 46.18
C ASP A 143 22.68 9.88 47.34
N ASP A 144 23.82 10.58 47.36
CA ASP A 144 24.86 10.44 48.38
C ASP A 144 24.52 11.20 49.66
N LEU A 145 23.87 12.36 49.55
CA LEU A 145 23.39 13.15 50.69
C LEU A 145 22.29 12.42 51.48
N ALA A 146 21.54 11.54 50.81
CA ALA A 146 20.50 10.71 51.42
C ALA A 146 21.02 9.49 52.20
N ASP A 147 22.34 9.29 52.23
CA ASP A 147 22.96 8.34 53.16
C ASP A 147 22.67 8.77 54.61
N PRO A 148 22.22 7.86 55.49
CA PRO A 148 21.86 8.19 56.86
C PRO A 148 22.95 8.89 57.66
N LYS A 149 24.24 8.66 57.36
CA LYS A 149 25.35 9.33 58.04
C LYS A 149 25.48 10.78 57.57
N HIS A 150 25.40 11.03 56.27
CA HIS A 150 25.48 12.37 55.68
C HIS A 150 24.27 13.21 56.06
N GLU A 151 23.05 12.64 55.99
CA GLU A 151 21.83 13.32 56.39
C GLU A 151 21.86 13.73 57.87
N ASN A 152 22.30 12.83 58.75
CA ASN A 152 22.46 13.11 60.17
C ASN A 152 23.54 14.17 60.44
N ALA A 153 24.66 14.11 59.70
CA ALA A 153 25.72 15.11 59.80
C ALA A 153 25.24 16.50 59.35
N MET A 154 24.51 16.58 58.24
CA MET A 154 23.89 17.82 57.72
C MET A 154 22.88 18.38 58.73
N SER A 155 22.01 17.53 59.29
CA SER A 155 21.02 17.92 60.30
C SER A 155 21.66 18.45 61.59
N LYS A 156 22.76 17.81 62.05
CA LYS A 156 23.55 18.28 63.19
C LYS A 156 24.26 19.61 62.90
N ALA A 157 24.85 19.76 61.71
CA ALA A 157 25.50 21.00 61.30
C ALA A 157 24.49 22.16 61.24
N LEU A 158 23.37 21.97 60.56
CA LEU A 158 22.27 22.95 60.51
C LEU A 158 21.75 23.32 61.89
N SER A 159 21.64 22.35 62.80
CA SER A 159 21.22 22.62 64.18
C SER A 159 22.20 23.49 64.96
N ILE A 160 23.51 23.29 64.77
CA ILE A 160 24.56 24.10 65.40
C ILE A 160 24.63 25.49 64.78
N LEU A 161 24.58 25.61 63.46
CA LEU A 161 24.59 26.89 62.75
C LEU A 161 23.36 27.74 63.10
N ASN A 162 22.19 27.12 63.21
CA ASN A 162 20.96 27.80 63.62
C ASN A 162 20.99 28.30 65.08
N ASN A 163 21.86 27.75 65.93
CA ASN A 163 22.06 28.26 67.29
C ASN A 163 23.16 29.35 67.34
N ASN A 164 23.86 29.60 66.22
CA ASN A 164 24.95 30.56 66.09
C ASN A 164 24.72 31.49 64.88
N LEU A 165 23.48 32.00 64.72
CA LEU A 165 23.08 32.82 63.57
C LEU A 165 23.84 34.15 63.47
N SER A 166 24.48 34.61 64.54
CA SER A 166 25.34 35.81 64.54
C SER A 166 26.57 35.67 63.65
N LEU A 167 26.89 34.46 63.19
CA LEU A 167 27.98 34.20 62.24
C LEU A 167 27.60 34.52 60.79
N PHE A 168 26.33 34.84 60.53
CA PHE A 168 25.77 35.02 59.21
C PHE A 168 25.18 36.43 59.06
N SER A 169 25.10 36.92 57.81
CA SER A 169 24.28 38.10 57.52
C SER A 169 22.80 37.81 57.78
N ASN A 170 21.97 38.85 57.93
CA ASN A 170 20.54 38.69 58.23
C ASN A 170 19.80 37.85 57.16
N GLY A 171 20.25 37.89 55.90
CA GLY A 171 19.70 37.06 54.81
C GLY A 171 20.07 35.58 54.96
N GLU A 172 21.36 35.31 55.11
CA GLU A 172 21.90 33.95 55.29
C GLU A 172 21.36 33.27 56.55
N ALA A 173 21.21 34.01 57.65
CA ALA A 173 20.63 33.50 58.89
C ALA A 173 19.18 33.00 58.69
N LYS A 174 18.40 33.71 57.87
CA LYS A 174 17.02 33.31 57.52
C LYS A 174 17.01 32.07 56.65
N GLU A 175 17.95 31.95 55.71
CA GLU A 175 18.09 30.78 54.84
C GLU A 175 18.51 29.53 55.62
N ILE A 176 19.47 29.64 56.54
CA ILE A 176 19.88 28.54 57.42
C ILE A 176 18.72 28.06 58.30
N ALA A 177 17.94 28.98 58.85
CA ALA A 177 16.76 28.64 59.65
C ALA A 177 15.67 27.96 58.81
N ALA A 178 15.43 28.45 57.58
CA ALA A 178 14.48 27.85 56.65
C ALA A 178 14.94 26.45 56.21
N LEU A 179 16.21 26.31 55.82
CA LEU A 179 16.80 25.06 55.38
C LEU A 179 16.78 24.01 56.49
N LYS A 180 17.10 24.38 57.74
CA LYS A 180 16.95 23.48 58.89
C LYS A 180 15.51 22.96 59.04
N ALA A 181 14.51 23.81 58.82
CA ALA A 181 13.11 23.42 58.96
C ALA A 181 12.63 22.52 57.81
N THR A 182 13.08 22.77 56.57
CA THR A 182 12.61 22.05 55.39
C THR A 182 13.44 20.82 55.04
N PHE A 183 14.71 20.75 55.44
CA PHE A 183 15.65 19.70 55.04
C PHE A 183 15.14 18.27 55.33
N PRO A 184 14.63 17.93 56.54
CA PRO A 184 14.12 16.58 56.80
C PRO A 184 12.96 16.19 55.89
N HIS A 185 12.08 17.15 55.56
CA HIS A 185 10.96 16.93 54.67
C HIS A 185 11.42 16.73 53.22
N MET A 186 12.36 17.55 52.75
CA MET A 186 12.97 17.40 51.42
C MET A 186 13.63 16.04 51.22
N MET A 187 14.37 15.54 52.22
CA MET A 187 15.02 14.23 52.14
C MET A 187 13.99 13.09 52.13
N LEU A 188 12.87 13.25 52.84
CA LEU A 188 11.76 12.30 52.79
C LEU A 188 11.10 12.27 51.41
N GLU A 189 10.73 13.43 50.86
CA GLU A 189 10.12 13.55 49.52
C GLU A 189 11.05 13.00 48.43
N TRP A 190 12.35 13.30 48.52
CA TRP A 190 13.35 12.77 47.62
C TRP A 190 13.43 11.23 47.70
N ARG A 191 13.43 10.65 48.91
CA ARG A 191 13.52 9.20 49.11
C ARG A 191 12.29 8.48 48.56
N GLU A 192 11.10 9.04 48.75
CA GLU A 192 9.86 8.52 48.14
C GLU A 192 9.91 8.61 46.61
N SER A 193 10.44 9.71 46.06
CA SER A 193 10.62 9.88 44.61
C SER A 193 11.68 8.91 44.03
N ALA A 194 12.77 8.68 44.76
CA ALA A 194 13.85 7.77 44.37
C ALA A 194 13.41 6.30 44.43
N LYS A 195 12.54 5.91 45.37
CA LYS A 195 11.92 4.57 45.40
C LYS A 195 11.08 4.31 44.15
N VAL A 196 10.31 5.29 43.68
CA VAL A 196 9.57 5.19 42.41
C VAL A 196 10.52 5.03 41.23
N LYS A 197 11.70 5.67 41.28
CA LYS A 197 12.77 5.53 40.29
C LYS A 197 13.46 4.16 40.34
N GLY A 198 13.57 3.49 41.50
CA GLY A 198 14.00 2.09 41.60
C GLY A 198 13.05 1.12 40.90
N GLY A 199 11.77 1.48 40.80
CA GLY A 199 10.80 0.85 39.90
C GLY A 199 11.00 1.19 38.41
N SER A 200 11.88 2.11 38.03
CA SER A 200 12.09 2.47 36.62
C SER A 200 12.95 1.45 35.86
N ASP A 201 13.76 0.64 36.54
CA ASP A 201 14.68 -0.28 35.87
C ASP A 201 13.94 -1.42 35.14
N HIS A 202 12.83 -1.91 35.70
CA HIS A 202 12.01 -2.91 35.03
C HIS A 202 11.28 -2.31 33.81
N LEU A 203 10.82 -1.05 33.92
CA LEU A 203 10.20 -0.32 32.81
C LEU A 203 11.22 -0.06 31.70
N TRP A 204 12.45 0.33 32.06
CA TRP A 204 13.53 0.54 31.12
C TRP A 204 13.95 -0.76 30.43
N THR A 205 14.03 -1.86 31.18
CA THR A 205 14.31 -3.19 30.61
C THR A 205 13.20 -3.64 29.66
N ALA A 206 11.93 -3.42 30.02
CA ALA A 206 10.80 -3.73 29.15
C ALA A 206 10.82 -2.87 27.87
N PHE A 207 11.13 -1.58 28.01
CA PHE A 207 11.29 -0.64 26.91
C PHE A 207 12.38 -1.07 25.92
N GLU A 208 13.59 -1.39 26.40
CA GLU A 208 14.68 -1.84 25.53
C GLU A 208 14.34 -3.15 24.82
N LYS A 209 13.65 -4.08 25.50
CA LYS A 209 13.13 -5.31 24.86
C LYS A 209 12.14 -4.98 23.74
N THR A 210 11.16 -4.11 23.99
CA THR A 210 10.19 -3.70 22.97
C THR A 210 10.86 -3.00 21.79
N LYS A 211 11.84 -2.13 22.05
CA LYS A 211 12.61 -1.46 21.01
C LYS A 211 13.38 -2.46 20.13
N SER A 212 14.07 -3.41 20.74
CA SER A 212 14.78 -4.47 20.01
C SER A 212 13.84 -5.30 19.14
N LEU A 213 12.68 -5.71 19.67
CA LEU A 213 11.67 -6.44 18.92
C LEU A 213 11.18 -5.63 17.70
N LEU A 214 11.00 -4.32 17.88
CA LEU A 214 10.55 -3.43 16.83
C LEU A 214 11.59 -3.28 15.71
N GLU A 215 12.88 -3.21 16.06
CA GLU A 215 13.99 -3.20 15.10
C GLU A 215 14.07 -4.52 14.30
N ASP A 216 13.87 -5.67 14.96
CA ASP A 216 13.91 -6.98 14.30
C ASP A 216 12.71 -7.21 13.38
N LEU A 217 11.52 -6.76 13.78
CA LEU A 217 10.34 -6.74 12.90
C LEU A 217 10.57 -5.86 11.67
N LEU A 218 11.21 -4.69 11.84
CA LEU A 218 11.49 -3.79 10.73
C LEU A 218 12.45 -4.42 9.71
N LYS A 219 13.52 -5.06 10.18
CA LYS A 219 14.44 -5.82 9.30
C LYS A 219 13.73 -6.95 8.57
N THR A 220 12.78 -7.61 9.24
CA THR A 220 11.98 -8.69 8.65
C THR A 220 11.09 -8.14 7.53
N GLU A 221 10.42 -7.00 7.77
CA GLU A 221 9.59 -6.31 6.78
C GLU A 221 10.40 -5.85 5.56
N ASP A 222 11.59 -5.27 5.78
CA ASP A 222 12.52 -4.91 4.70
C ASP A 222 12.90 -6.11 3.84
N GLY A 223 13.14 -7.27 4.49
CA GLY A 223 13.41 -8.53 3.81
C GLY A 223 12.22 -9.07 3.02
N ILE A 224 10.99 -8.88 3.50
CA ILE A 224 9.76 -9.26 2.78
C ILE A 224 9.58 -8.36 1.55
N ARG A 225 9.74 -7.05 1.71
CA ARG A 225 9.64 -6.06 0.63
C ARG A 225 10.62 -6.36 -0.50
N ALA A 226 11.90 -6.58 -0.16
CA ALA A 226 12.92 -6.94 -1.15
C ALA A 226 12.60 -8.23 -1.92
N LYS A 227 11.96 -9.21 -1.26
CA LYS A 227 11.51 -10.46 -1.92
C LYS A 227 10.27 -10.25 -2.80
N LEU A 228 9.47 -9.22 -2.56
CA LEU A 228 8.25 -8.92 -3.31
C LEU A 228 8.55 -8.19 -4.63
N ASP A 229 9.66 -7.45 -4.70
CA ASP A 229 10.06 -6.66 -5.87
C ASP A 229 10.22 -7.51 -7.16
N ASP A 230 10.86 -8.68 -7.07
CA ASP A 230 11.08 -9.57 -8.23
C ASP A 230 9.77 -10.18 -8.76
N PRO A 231 8.90 -10.80 -7.93
CA PRO A 231 7.56 -11.20 -8.32
C PRO A 231 6.72 -10.06 -8.90
N SER A 232 6.77 -8.86 -8.31
CA SER A 232 6.02 -7.69 -8.81
C SER A 232 6.47 -7.28 -10.21
N LYS A 233 7.78 -7.24 -10.45
CA LYS A 233 8.33 -6.97 -11.79
C LYS A 233 7.91 -8.05 -12.80
N LYS A 234 7.94 -9.32 -12.40
CA LYS A 234 7.49 -10.44 -13.25
C LYS A 234 6.00 -10.38 -13.55
N GLU A 235 5.17 -9.95 -12.60
CA GLU A 235 3.74 -9.72 -12.82
C GLU A 235 3.49 -8.66 -13.88
N MET A 236 4.21 -7.52 -13.81
CA MET A 236 4.10 -6.46 -14.82
C MET A 236 4.53 -6.95 -16.21
N ASP A 237 5.62 -7.72 -16.29
CA ASP A 237 6.10 -8.29 -17.56
C ASP A 237 5.09 -9.28 -18.18
N LEU A 238 4.56 -10.21 -17.37
CA LEU A 238 3.53 -11.15 -17.82
C LEU A 238 2.26 -10.43 -18.27
N LYS A 239 1.86 -9.37 -17.57
CA LYS A 239 0.71 -8.55 -17.96
C LYS A 239 0.92 -7.88 -19.33
N ALA A 240 2.10 -7.32 -19.57
CA ALA A 240 2.45 -6.73 -20.86
C ALA A 240 2.46 -7.78 -21.99
N GLN A 241 2.99 -8.99 -21.73
CA GLN A 241 2.97 -10.09 -22.69
C GLN A 241 1.54 -10.54 -23.02
N MET A 242 0.65 -10.61 -22.02
CA MET A 242 -0.76 -10.95 -22.25
C MET A 242 -1.45 -9.90 -23.11
N GLU A 243 -1.22 -8.61 -22.86
CA GLU A 243 -1.77 -7.52 -23.66
C GLU A 243 -1.27 -7.59 -25.12
N ALA A 244 0.00 -7.92 -25.34
CA ALA A 244 0.57 -8.13 -26.68
C ALA A 244 -0.10 -9.31 -27.42
N ILE A 245 -0.22 -10.46 -26.77
CA ILE A 245 -0.88 -11.65 -27.34
C ILE A 245 -2.35 -11.35 -27.68
N GLU A 246 -3.05 -10.61 -26.83
CA GLU A 246 -4.43 -10.21 -27.08
C GLU A 246 -4.57 -9.27 -28.28
N CYS A 247 -3.58 -8.39 -28.49
CA CYS A 247 -3.48 -7.53 -29.66
C CYS A 247 -3.29 -8.37 -30.94
N ASP A 248 -2.30 -9.26 -30.96
CA ASP A 248 -2.01 -10.14 -32.11
C ASP A 248 -3.20 -11.02 -32.47
N ARG A 249 -3.88 -11.57 -31.46
CA ARG A 249 -5.09 -12.38 -31.67
C ARG A 249 -6.22 -11.56 -32.32
N ARG A 250 -6.34 -10.28 -32.00
CA ARG A 250 -7.34 -9.39 -32.59
C ARG A 250 -7.01 -9.14 -34.07
N HIS A 251 -5.74 -8.88 -34.37
CA HIS A 251 -5.26 -8.71 -35.74
C HIS A 251 -5.51 -9.95 -36.62
N LEU A 252 -5.12 -11.14 -36.15
CA LEU A 252 -5.34 -12.40 -36.88
C LEU A 252 -6.84 -12.67 -37.15
N ARG A 253 -7.72 -12.23 -36.25
CA ARG A 253 -9.17 -12.36 -36.44
C ARG A 253 -9.67 -11.47 -37.59
N GLU A 254 -9.14 -10.26 -37.71
CA GLU A 254 -9.47 -9.33 -38.79
C GLU A 254 -8.97 -9.87 -40.14
N GLU A 255 -7.71 -10.32 -40.20
CA GLU A 255 -7.15 -10.94 -41.41
C GLU A 255 -7.97 -12.16 -41.85
N ARG A 256 -8.31 -13.05 -40.91
CA ARG A 256 -9.19 -14.19 -41.20
C ARG A 256 -10.55 -13.74 -41.74
N GLY A 257 -11.08 -12.63 -41.23
CA GLY A 257 -12.32 -12.01 -41.72
C GLY A 257 -12.21 -11.58 -43.18
N GLU A 258 -11.13 -10.89 -43.55
CA GLU A 258 -10.88 -10.45 -44.92
C GLU A 258 -10.64 -11.61 -45.89
N VAL A 259 -9.83 -12.60 -45.49
CA VAL A 259 -9.63 -13.82 -46.27
C VAL A 259 -10.97 -14.53 -46.50
N SER A 260 -11.81 -14.66 -45.47
CA SER A 260 -13.13 -15.29 -45.60
C SER A 260 -14.03 -14.55 -46.60
N LYS A 261 -14.02 -13.21 -46.59
CA LYS A 261 -14.76 -12.40 -47.57
C LYS A 261 -14.26 -12.64 -49.00
N LEU A 262 -12.94 -12.70 -49.18
CA LEU A 262 -12.33 -12.94 -50.49
C LEU A 262 -12.64 -14.35 -50.99
N THR A 263 -12.48 -15.37 -50.15
CA THR A 263 -12.80 -16.77 -50.48
C THR A 263 -14.24 -16.90 -50.96
N ARG A 264 -15.20 -16.26 -50.28
CA ARG A 264 -16.60 -16.28 -50.70
C ARG A 264 -16.80 -15.72 -52.11
N LYS A 265 -16.15 -14.58 -52.43
CA LYS A 265 -16.22 -13.98 -53.77
C LYS A 265 -15.66 -14.91 -54.85
N VAL A 266 -14.51 -15.54 -54.57
CA VAL A 266 -13.86 -16.47 -55.51
C VAL A 266 -14.72 -17.71 -55.73
N CYS A 267 -15.31 -18.29 -54.68
CA CYS A 267 -16.22 -19.42 -54.80
C CYS A 267 -17.43 -19.08 -55.68
N SER A 268 -18.11 -17.95 -55.42
CA SER A 268 -19.25 -17.53 -56.24
C SER A 268 -18.87 -17.30 -57.70
N LEU A 269 -17.68 -16.75 -57.97
CA LEU A 269 -17.18 -16.57 -59.33
C LEU A 269 -16.90 -17.91 -60.02
N ALA A 270 -16.27 -18.85 -59.31
CA ALA A 270 -15.96 -20.17 -59.85
C ALA A 270 -17.23 -20.97 -60.19
N GLU A 271 -18.25 -20.92 -59.33
CA GLU A 271 -19.56 -21.53 -59.58
C GLU A 271 -20.23 -20.96 -60.84
N GLU A 272 -20.19 -19.64 -61.02
CA GLU A 272 -20.75 -18.99 -62.21
C GLU A 272 -20.01 -19.37 -63.49
N GLN A 273 -18.68 -19.41 -63.46
CA GLN A 273 -17.88 -19.87 -64.60
C GLN A 273 -18.15 -21.35 -64.90
N GLY A 274 -18.30 -22.19 -63.88
CA GLY A 274 -18.66 -23.60 -64.03
C GLY A 274 -19.98 -23.78 -64.78
N ARG A 275 -21.03 -23.07 -64.36
CA ARG A 275 -22.34 -23.06 -65.06
C ARG A 275 -22.21 -22.62 -66.52
N LYS A 276 -21.40 -21.61 -66.80
CA LYS A 276 -21.19 -21.09 -68.16
C LYS A 276 -20.45 -22.11 -69.06
N ILE A 277 -19.48 -22.83 -68.52
CA ILE A 277 -18.76 -23.88 -69.25
C ILE A 277 -19.69 -25.03 -69.56
N GLU A 278 -20.47 -25.51 -68.58
CA GLU A 278 -21.45 -26.59 -68.76
C GLU A 278 -22.47 -26.25 -69.86
N GLY A 279 -22.97 -25.01 -69.87
CA GLY A 279 -23.86 -24.53 -70.93
C GLY A 279 -23.21 -24.56 -72.32
N LYS A 280 -21.95 -24.10 -72.44
CA LYS A 280 -21.21 -24.15 -73.71
C LYS A 280 -20.91 -25.58 -74.16
N GLU A 281 -20.61 -26.48 -73.24
CA GLU A 281 -20.35 -27.88 -73.53
C GLU A 281 -21.60 -28.56 -74.11
N ALA A 282 -22.78 -28.27 -73.56
CA ALA A 282 -24.06 -28.74 -74.10
C ALA A 282 -24.36 -28.20 -75.52
N GLU A 283 -24.02 -26.93 -75.79
CA GLU A 283 -24.12 -26.33 -77.14
C GLU A 283 -23.18 -27.02 -78.14
N VAL A 284 -21.93 -27.29 -77.74
CA VAL A 284 -20.94 -28.01 -78.56
C VAL A 284 -21.40 -29.42 -78.89
N GLU A 285 -21.91 -30.18 -77.91
CA GLU A 285 -22.43 -31.54 -78.16
C GLU A 285 -23.68 -31.50 -79.08
N THR A 286 -24.53 -30.49 -78.95
CA THR A 286 -25.66 -30.29 -79.88
C THR A 286 -25.17 -30.01 -81.31
N ALA A 287 -24.17 -29.14 -81.47
CA ALA A 287 -23.59 -28.82 -82.76
C ALA A 287 -22.91 -30.03 -83.40
N LYS A 288 -22.16 -30.80 -82.60
CA LYS A 288 -21.52 -32.06 -83.02
C LYS A 288 -22.53 -33.07 -83.54
N LYS A 289 -23.65 -33.27 -82.83
CA LYS A 289 -24.74 -34.15 -83.30
C LYS A 289 -25.29 -33.70 -84.67
N LYS A 290 -25.53 -32.39 -84.86
CA LYS A 290 -25.98 -31.85 -86.16
C LYS A 290 -24.98 -32.11 -87.29
N VAL A 291 -23.68 -32.01 -87.00
CA VAL A 291 -22.62 -32.32 -87.99
C VAL A 291 -22.62 -33.81 -88.35
N GLU A 292 -22.80 -34.70 -87.37
CA GLU A 292 -22.93 -36.14 -87.60
C GLU A 292 -24.14 -36.47 -88.50
N ASP A 293 -25.27 -35.80 -88.25
CA ASP A 293 -26.49 -35.94 -89.06
C ASP A 293 -26.26 -35.45 -90.50
N LEU A 294 -25.62 -34.30 -90.68
CA LEU A 294 -25.27 -33.77 -92.00
C LEU A 294 -24.30 -34.67 -92.76
N LYS A 295 -23.28 -35.23 -92.10
CA LYS A 295 -22.38 -36.24 -92.69
C LYS A 295 -23.18 -37.44 -93.20
N SER A 296 -24.08 -37.95 -92.37
CA SER A 296 -24.94 -39.08 -92.73
C SER A 296 -25.83 -38.79 -93.95
N GLN A 297 -26.40 -37.58 -94.02
CA GLN A 297 -27.18 -37.11 -95.18
C GLN A 297 -26.33 -36.97 -96.45
N TRP A 298 -25.11 -36.42 -96.31
CA TRP A 298 -24.18 -36.29 -97.43
C TRP A 298 -23.78 -37.64 -97.99
N ASP A 299 -23.44 -38.62 -97.13
CA ASP A 299 -23.09 -39.97 -97.55
C ASP A 299 -24.25 -40.67 -98.27
N ALA A 300 -25.49 -40.48 -97.80
CA ALA A 300 -26.69 -40.97 -98.48
C ALA A 300 -26.85 -40.32 -99.87
N THR A 301 -26.60 -39.02 -99.98
CA THR A 301 -26.67 -38.28 -101.25
C THR A 301 -25.59 -38.74 -102.23
N LYS A 302 -24.35 -38.93 -101.76
CA LYS A 302 -23.24 -39.47 -102.54
C LYS A 302 -23.56 -40.86 -103.08
N ARG A 303 -24.14 -41.74 -102.25
CA ARG A 303 -24.62 -43.06 -102.69
C ARG A 303 -25.68 -42.97 -103.79
N ARG A 304 -26.67 -42.08 -103.67
CA ARG A 304 -27.71 -41.84 -104.69
C ARG A 304 -27.09 -41.34 -106.02
N LEU A 305 -26.13 -40.43 -105.95
CA LEU A 305 -25.45 -39.90 -107.14
C LEU A 305 -24.60 -40.97 -107.85
N SER A 306 -23.91 -41.84 -107.10
CA SER A 306 -23.17 -42.97 -107.67
C SER A 306 -24.09 -43.98 -108.36
N LEU A 307 -25.26 -44.30 -107.79
CA LEU A 307 -26.25 -45.16 -108.47
C LEU A 307 -26.73 -44.55 -109.79
N ARG A 308 -26.96 -43.23 -109.83
CA ARG A 308 -27.44 -42.54 -111.03
C ARG A 308 -26.43 -42.54 -112.18
N LYS A 309 -25.13 -42.49 -111.87
CA LYS A 309 -24.05 -42.61 -112.87
C LYS A 309 -23.92 -44.01 -113.46
N ASN A 310 -24.20 -45.06 -112.69
CA ASN A 310 -24.16 -46.44 -113.19
C ASN A 310 -25.36 -46.79 -114.10
N VAL A 311 -26.51 -46.13 -113.93
CA VAL A 311 -27.69 -46.33 -114.79
C VAL A 311 -27.54 -45.61 -116.15
N GLY A 312 -26.69 -44.59 -116.24
CA GLY A 312 -26.41 -43.86 -117.50
C GLY A 312 -25.36 -44.48 -118.42
N SER A 313 -24.71 -45.58 -118.01
CA SER A 313 -23.66 -46.27 -118.80
C SER A 313 -24.12 -47.58 -119.45
N THR A 314 -25.40 -47.93 -119.30
CA THR A 314 -26.08 -48.99 -120.06
C THR A 314 -27.06 -48.32 -121.02
N GLN A 315 -26.53 -47.84 -122.14
CA GLN A 315 -27.32 -47.57 -123.33
C GLN A 315 -26.46 -47.96 -124.54
#